data_AF-B0R9S4-F1
#
_entry.id   AF-B0R9S4-F1
#
_cell.length_a   1.000
_cell.length_b   1.000
_cell.length_c   1.000
_cell.angle_alpha   90.00
_cell.angle_beta   90.00
_cell.angle_gamma   90.00
#
_symmetry.space_group_name_H-M   'P 1'
#
loop_
_entity.id
_entity.type
_entity.pdbx_description
1 polymer ?
#
loop_
_entity_poly.entity_id
_entity_poly.type
_entity_poly.pdbx_seq_one_letter_code
_entity_poly.pdbx_strand_id
1 'polypeptide(L)'
;MDDPVADQPDGTDETPDGDTAGSSPIGLADAQARAREAVAELLEHPFDGIITAESGADGGWRILAEVVERSAVPDTQDIIGRYEITLDDGGRVTGYELRERYRRGEMKEEL
;
A
#
# COMPACT_ATOMS: atom_id res chain seq x y z
N MET A 1 -14.21 -50.96 28.71
CA MET A 1 -12.99 -50.53 28.00
C MET A 1 -13.47 -50.02 26.67
N ASP A 2 -14.17 -48.88 26.62
CA ASP A 2 -13.70 -47.51 26.93
C ASP A 2 -12.57 -47.09 25.99
N ASP A 3 -13.02 -46.45 24.90
CA ASP A 3 -12.52 -45.18 24.33
C ASP A 3 -11.09 -45.06 23.75
N PRO A 4 -10.85 -44.05 22.87
CA PRO A 4 -10.16 -44.18 21.59
C PRO A 4 -8.86 -43.36 21.57
N VAL A 5 -8.12 -43.37 20.46
CA VAL A 5 -7.23 -42.24 20.18
C VAL A 5 -7.12 -42.00 18.68
N ALA A 6 -7.91 -41.04 18.20
CA ALA A 6 -7.49 -40.19 17.11
C ALA A 6 -6.51 -39.16 17.71
N ASP A 7 -5.34 -38.99 17.12
CA ASP A 7 -4.69 -37.70 16.89
C ASP A 7 -3.33 -37.97 16.23
N GLN A 8 -3.20 -37.68 14.93
CA GLN A 8 -1.90 -37.25 14.42
C GLN A 8 -2.01 -35.74 14.25
N PRO A 9 -1.34 -34.94 15.07
CA PRO A 9 -1.25 -33.53 14.80
C PRO A 9 -0.35 -33.36 13.57
N ASP A 10 -0.97 -32.90 12.48
CA ASP A 10 -0.32 -32.25 11.35
C ASP A 10 0.58 -31.16 11.95
N GLY A 11 1.88 -31.23 11.64
CA GLY A 11 2.87 -30.26 12.08
C GLY A 11 2.49 -28.89 11.54
N THR A 12 1.75 -28.14 12.35
CA THR A 12 1.44 -26.74 12.08
C THR A 12 2.77 -26.00 12.12
N ASP A 13 3.15 -25.51 10.94
CA ASP A 13 4.21 -24.56 10.68
C ASP A 13 4.25 -23.54 11.83
N GLU A 14 5.28 -23.65 12.67
CA GLU A 14 5.57 -22.66 13.71
C GLU A 14 5.84 -21.33 13.00
N THR A 15 4.82 -20.50 12.83
CA THR A 15 5.01 -19.07 12.59
C THR A 15 5.75 -18.53 13.81
N PRO A 16 6.98 -18.02 13.68
CA PRO A 16 7.63 -17.37 14.79
C PRO A 16 6.93 -16.02 15.00
N ASP A 17 6.02 -16.00 15.97
CA ASP A 17 5.60 -14.79 16.64
C ASP A 17 6.78 -14.26 17.46
N GLY A 18 7.27 -13.08 17.08
CA GLY A 18 8.04 -12.20 17.94
C GLY A 18 9.43 -11.84 17.43
N ASP A 19 9.59 -10.58 17.02
CA ASP A 19 10.72 -9.79 17.51
C ASP A 19 10.38 -8.29 17.49
N THR A 20 10.13 -7.72 18.67
CA THR A 20 10.24 -6.28 18.90
C THR A 20 11.73 -5.98 19.14
N ALA A 21 12.48 -5.84 18.06
CA ALA A 21 13.78 -5.17 18.01
C ALA A 21 13.91 -4.54 16.61
N GLY A 22 14.35 -3.28 16.55
CA GLY A 22 14.28 -2.37 15.39
C GLY A 22 14.08 -3.03 14.03
N SER A 23 12.87 -2.88 13.46
CA SER A 23 12.51 -3.47 12.18
C SER A 23 13.55 -3.13 11.11
N SER A 24 14.07 -4.17 10.44
CA SER A 24 14.87 -4.00 9.24
C SER A 24 14.12 -3.10 8.23
N PRO A 25 14.84 -2.24 7.48
CA PRO A 25 14.20 -1.37 6.51
C PRO A 25 13.45 -2.19 5.47
N ILE A 26 12.23 -1.77 5.15
CA ILE A 26 11.35 -2.49 4.23
C ILE A 26 11.83 -2.36 2.77
N GLY A 27 11.58 -3.39 1.98
CA GLY A 27 11.91 -3.39 0.55
C GLY A 27 10.86 -2.66 -0.30
N LEU A 28 11.18 -2.45 -1.58
CA LEU A 28 10.27 -1.79 -2.55
C LEU A 28 8.88 -2.44 -2.61
N ALA A 29 8.83 -3.78 -2.66
CA ALA A 29 7.57 -4.51 -2.75
C ALA A 29 6.70 -4.29 -1.50
N ASP A 30 7.30 -4.34 -0.31
CA ASP A 30 6.61 -4.07 0.95
C ASP A 30 6.14 -2.61 1.02
N ALA A 31 6.95 -1.67 0.53
CA ALA A 31 6.60 -0.26 0.51
C ALA A 31 5.38 0.01 -0.38
N GLN A 32 5.32 -0.63 -1.55
CA GLN A 32 4.16 -0.55 -2.44
C GLN A 32 2.90 -1.16 -1.80
N ALA A 33 3.04 -2.30 -1.12
CA ALA A 33 1.93 -2.94 -0.40
C ALA A 33 1.40 -2.02 0.71
N ARG A 34 2.29 -1.44 1.52
CA ARG A 34 1.95 -0.50 2.58
C ARG A 34 1.31 0.78 2.07
N ALA A 35 1.75 1.31 0.93
CA ALA A 35 1.10 2.47 0.32
C ALA A 35 -0.32 2.15 -0.16
N ARG A 36 -0.55 0.96 -0.72
CA ARG A 36 -1.90 0.51 -1.13
C ARG A 36 -2.83 0.38 0.07
N GLU A 37 -2.35 -0.20 1.16
CA GLU A 37 -3.07 -0.29 2.44
C GLU A 37 -3.39 1.11 2.99
N ALA A 38 -2.38 1.98 3.05
CA ALA A 38 -2.52 3.36 3.51
C ALA A 38 -3.58 4.15 2.72
N VAL A 39 -3.61 3.99 1.40
CA VAL A 39 -4.65 4.60 0.55
C VAL A 39 -6.03 4.10 0.94
N ALA A 40 -6.20 2.78 1.11
CA ALA A 40 -7.49 2.20 1.47
C ALA A 40 -7.97 2.66 2.85
N GLU A 41 -7.06 2.80 3.82
CA GLU A 41 -7.36 3.21 5.19
C GLU A 41 -7.62 4.72 5.31
N LEU A 42 -6.85 5.56 4.62
CA LEU A 42 -6.89 7.02 4.79
C LEU A 42 -7.84 7.73 3.84
N LEU A 43 -7.98 7.24 2.61
CA LEU A 43 -8.68 7.96 1.54
C LEU A 43 -10.04 7.34 1.21
N GLU A 44 -10.32 6.10 1.63
CA GLU A 44 -11.58 5.38 1.37
C GLU A 44 -11.98 5.36 -0.13
N HIS A 45 -11.01 5.57 -1.02
CA HIS A 45 -11.20 5.62 -2.46
C HIS A 45 -10.61 4.37 -3.13
N PRO A 46 -11.18 3.89 -4.25
CA PRO A 46 -10.60 2.82 -5.03
C PRO A 46 -9.18 3.18 -5.48
N PHE A 47 -8.22 2.34 -5.12
CA PHE A 47 -6.85 2.43 -5.62
C PHE A 47 -6.81 2.14 -7.12
N ASP A 48 -6.13 3.00 -7.88
CA ASP A 48 -5.94 2.86 -9.32
C ASP A 48 -4.56 2.27 -9.66
N GLY A 49 -3.49 2.86 -9.11
CA GLY A 49 -2.12 2.46 -9.43
C GLY A 49 -1.04 3.16 -8.61
N ILE A 50 0.20 2.66 -8.73
CA ILE A 50 1.42 3.34 -8.26
C ILE A 50 2.16 3.85 -9.49
N ILE A 51 2.55 5.13 -9.44
CA ILE A 51 3.26 5.83 -10.52
C ILE A 51 4.76 5.84 -10.23
N THR A 52 5.13 6.18 -9.00
CA THR A 52 6.53 6.20 -8.57
C THR A 52 6.66 5.64 -7.16
N ALA A 53 7.81 5.06 -6.86
CA ALA A 53 8.18 4.60 -5.53
C ALA A 53 9.70 4.77 -5.39
N GLU A 54 10.10 5.68 -4.50
CA GLU A 54 11.50 6.07 -4.34
C GLU A 54 11.90 6.02 -2.87
N SER A 55 13.06 5.42 -2.60
CA SER A 55 13.66 5.40 -1.26
C SER A 55 14.40 6.71 -0.99
N GLY A 56 14.15 7.34 0.15
CA GLY A 56 14.90 8.49 0.64
C GLY A 56 16.26 8.11 1.23
N ALA A 57 17.11 9.11 1.47
CA ALA A 57 18.42 8.91 2.10
C ALA A 57 18.32 8.43 3.57
N ASP A 58 17.16 8.64 4.19
CA ASP A 58 16.76 8.20 5.51
C ASP A 58 16.21 6.76 5.53
N GLY A 59 16.14 6.08 4.38
CA GLY A 59 15.62 4.71 4.27
C GLY A 59 14.08 4.63 4.20
N GLY A 60 13.39 5.76 4.38
CA GLY A 60 11.95 5.87 4.15
C GLY A 60 11.58 5.87 2.67
N TRP A 61 10.28 5.88 2.39
CA TRP A 61 9.74 5.81 1.02
C TRP A 61 8.84 6.99 0.71
N ARG A 62 8.94 7.52 -0.52
CA ARG A 62 7.97 8.43 -1.13
C ARG A 62 7.31 7.71 -2.28
N ILE A 63 5.99 7.55 -2.20
CA ILE A 63 5.21 6.77 -3.17
C ILE A 63 4.10 7.64 -3.73
N LEU A 64 4.03 7.73 -5.05
CA LEU A 64 2.97 8.43 -5.75
C LEU A 64 1.92 7.42 -6.19
N ALA A 65 0.76 7.46 -5.56
CA ALA A 65 -0.37 6.58 -5.85
C ALA A 65 -1.52 7.36 -6.48
N GLU A 66 -2.25 6.71 -7.37
CA GLU A 66 -3.46 7.24 -7.99
C GLU A 66 -4.69 6.52 -7.44
N VAL A 67 -5.75 7.29 -7.23
CA VAL A 67 -7.03 6.81 -6.72
C VAL A 67 -8.17 7.39 -7.53
N VAL A 68 -9.26 6.65 -7.63
CA VAL A 68 -10.50 7.12 -8.28
C VAL A 68 -11.34 7.86 -7.24
N GLU A 69 -11.16 9.18 -7.13
CA GLU A 69 -11.96 9.99 -6.20
C GLU A 69 -13.44 10.07 -6.62
N ARG A 70 -13.70 10.02 -7.94
CA ARG A 70 -15.07 9.98 -8.48
C ARG A 70 -15.12 9.24 -9.81
N SER A 71 -15.99 8.22 -9.87
CA SER A 71 -16.28 7.50 -11.11
C SER A 71 -17.22 8.27 -12.04
N ALA A 72 -17.05 8.11 -13.35
CA ALA A 72 -17.90 8.66 -14.41
C ALA A 72 -18.30 7.59 -15.44
N VAL A 73 -19.24 7.94 -16.33
CA VAL A 73 -19.61 7.11 -17.48
C VAL A 73 -19.45 7.93 -18.75
N PRO A 74 -18.52 7.56 -19.67
CA PRO A 74 -17.58 6.43 -19.57
C PRO A 74 -16.50 6.61 -18.48
N ASP A 75 -15.90 5.51 -18.05
CA ASP A 75 -14.79 5.42 -17.08
C ASP A 75 -13.55 6.25 -17.49
N THR A 76 -13.37 6.50 -18.79
CA THR A 76 -12.38 7.44 -19.33
C THR A 76 -12.57 8.89 -18.87
N GLN A 77 -13.67 9.20 -18.17
CA GLN A 77 -13.96 10.50 -17.58
C GLN A 77 -13.88 10.50 -16.04
N ASP A 78 -13.37 9.44 -15.43
CA ASP A 78 -13.11 9.37 -13.99
C ASP A 78 -12.24 10.54 -13.53
N ILE A 79 -12.50 11.03 -12.32
CA ILE A 79 -11.61 11.97 -11.63
C ILE A 79 -10.59 11.17 -10.83
N ILE A 80 -9.32 11.34 -11.20
CA ILE A 80 -8.17 10.72 -10.55
C ILE A 80 -7.55 11.73 -9.59
N GLY A 81 -7.33 11.30 -8.35
CA GLY A 81 -6.51 11.98 -7.38
C GLY A 81 -5.14 11.32 -7.31
N ARG A 82 -4.08 12.13 -7.40
CA ARG A 82 -2.70 11.66 -7.27
C ARG A 82 -2.14 12.09 -5.93
N TYR A 83 -1.85 11.10 -5.09
CA TYR A 83 -1.43 11.27 -3.71
C TYR A 83 0.01 10.82 -3.54
N GLU A 84 0.82 11.66 -2.90
CA GLU A 84 2.10 11.22 -2.36
C GLU A 84 1.87 10.65 -0.95
N ILE A 85 2.33 9.43 -0.72
CA ILE A 85 2.36 8.76 0.58
C ILE A 85 3.82 8.70 1.03
N THR A 86 4.10 9.16 2.25
CA THR A 86 5.41 9.06 2.87
C THR A 86 5.40 7.95 3.90
N LEU A 87 6.36 7.02 3.80
CA LEU A 87 6.59 5.95 4.77
C LEU A 87 7.96 6.15 5.44
N ASP A 88 8.07 5.77 6.72
CA ASP A 88 9.39 5.56 7.34
C ASP A 88 10.05 4.25 6.86
N ASP A 89 11.27 3.99 7.32
CA ASP A 89 12.04 2.79 6.98
C ASP A 89 11.35 1.48 7.41
N GLY A 90 10.51 1.51 8.44
CA GLY A 90 9.67 0.40 8.88
C GLY A 90 8.34 0.25 8.13
N GLY A 91 8.07 1.12 7.16
CA GLY A 91 6.85 1.09 6.37
C GLY A 91 5.61 1.62 7.09
N ARG A 92 5.79 2.43 8.14
CA ARG A 92 4.68 3.17 8.77
C ARG A 92 4.46 4.46 8.00
N VAL A 93 3.20 4.79 7.75
CA VAL A 93 2.81 6.05 7.12
C VAL A 93 3.12 7.22 8.05
N THR A 94 3.93 8.15 7.57
CA THR A 94 4.31 9.37 8.29
C THR A 94 3.67 10.63 7.71
N GLY A 95 3.11 10.54 6.49
CA GLY A 95 2.35 11.63 5.90
C GLY A 95 1.71 11.24 4.56
N TYR A 96 0.76 12.07 4.13
CA TYR A 96 0.19 12.01 2.80
C TYR A 96 -0.15 13.42 2.29
N GLU A 97 -0.07 13.63 0.98
CA GLU A 97 -0.39 14.91 0.33
C GLU A 97 -1.07 14.65 -1.01
N LEU A 98 -2.19 15.34 -1.28
CA LEU A 98 -2.77 15.39 -2.62
C LEU A 98 -1.93 16.32 -3.50
N ARG A 99 -1.26 15.76 -4.52
CA ARG A 99 -0.41 16.52 -5.45
C ARG A 99 -1.23 17.16 -6.56
N GLU A 100 -2.19 16.44 -7.13
CA GLU A 100 -3.04 16.93 -8.21
C GLU A 100 -4.32 16.13 -8.38
N ARG A 101 -5.28 16.72 -9.10
CA ARG A 101 -6.46 16.04 -9.62
C ARG A 101 -6.56 16.26 -11.12
N TYR A 102 -6.94 15.23 -11.85
CA TYR A 102 -7.13 15.31 -13.31
C TYR A 102 -8.19 14.30 -13.76
N ARG A 103 -8.74 14.47 -14.98
CA ARG A 103 -9.61 13.44 -15.56
C ARG A 103 -8.79 12.37 -16.27
N ARG A 104 -9.15 11.10 -16.12
CA ARG A 104 -8.41 9.95 -16.70
C ARG A 104 -8.06 10.09 -18.19
N GLY A 105 -8.91 10.74 -18.98
CA GLY A 105 -8.69 10.99 -20.41
C GLY A 105 -7.88 12.25 -20.76
N GLU A 106 -7.53 13.08 -19.78
CA GLU A 106 -6.68 14.25 -19.99
C GLU A 106 -5.21 13.82 -19.99
N MET A 107 -4.59 13.75 -21.18
CA MET A 107 -3.13 13.66 -21.26
C MET A 107 -2.55 15.01 -20.81
N LYS A 108 -1.81 15.02 -19.68
CA LYS A 108 -0.84 16.08 -19.44
C LYS A 108 0.35 15.82 -20.35
N GLU A 109 0.55 16.65 -21.36
CA GLU A 109 1.83 16.72 -22.06
C GLU A 109 2.91 17.08 -21.02
N GLU A 110 3.90 16.20 -20.84
CA GLU A 110 5.13 16.56 -20.14
C GLU A 110 5.88 17.58 -21.02
N LEU A 111 6.16 18.76 -20.46
CA LEU A 111 6.86 19.88 -21.13
C LEU A 111 8.38 19.70 -21.08
#